data_AF-A0A381Y5Y7-F1
#
_entry.id   AF-A0A381Y5Y7-F1
#
_cell.length_a   1.000
_cell.length_b   1.000
_cell.length_c   1.000
_cell.angle_alpha   90.00
_cell.angle_beta   90.00
_cell.angle_gamma   90.00
#
_symmetry.space_group_name_H-M   'P 1'
#
loop_
_entity.id
_entity.type
_entity.pdbx_description
1 polymer ?
#
loop_
_entity_poly.entity_id
_entity_poly.type
_entity_poly.pdbx_seq_one_letter_code
_entity_poly.pdbx_strand_id
1 'polypeptide(L)'
;MSDEETGNEDFPDFKGKPDVTEDGFTSSEIGISFGFILLIAGFILGLIRLIALNGETNQSDFNNNLEQLYLGYLLMFIGILITSVIGFGGMFKRTISSFTGSEE
;
A
#
# COMPACT_ATOMS: atom_id res chain seq x y z
N MET A 1 -64.89 -24.55 26.32
CA MET A 1 -63.57 -23.90 26.19
C MET A 1 -63.49 -23.46 24.75
N SER A 2 -63.57 -22.16 24.53
CA SER A 2 -63.48 -21.48 23.24
C SER A 2 -62.07 -20.93 23.13
N ASP A 3 -61.21 -21.64 22.41
CA ASP A 3 -59.84 -21.22 22.14
C ASP A 3 -59.86 -20.33 20.91
N GLU A 4 -60.20 -19.05 21.13
CA GLU A 4 -59.95 -17.97 20.19
C GLU A 4 -58.56 -17.40 20.49
N GLU A 5 -57.51 -18.03 19.95
CA GLU A 5 -56.20 -17.39 19.83
C GLU A 5 -56.20 -16.52 18.58
N THR A 6 -56.49 -15.25 18.80
CA THR A 6 -56.41 -14.16 17.84
C THR A 6 -54.96 -13.83 17.50
N GLY A 7 -54.63 -13.97 16.22
CA GLY A 7 -53.92 -12.92 15.49
C GLY A 7 -52.43 -12.71 15.78
N ASN A 8 -51.61 -13.40 15.00
CA ASN A 8 -50.54 -12.80 14.20
C ASN A 8 -49.69 -11.71 14.89
N GLU A 9 -48.84 -12.10 15.84
CA GLU A 9 -47.69 -11.29 16.23
C GLU A 9 -46.66 -11.31 15.10
N ASP A 10 -46.85 -10.42 14.13
CA ASP A 10 -45.98 -10.20 12.98
C ASP A 10 -44.69 -9.52 13.47
N PHE A 11 -43.81 -10.31 14.10
CA PHE A 11 -42.46 -9.87 14.43
C PHE A 11 -41.74 -9.56 13.11
N PRO A 12 -41.25 -8.33 12.89
CA PRO A 12 -40.54 -8.02 11.67
C PRO A 12 -39.31 -8.90 11.57
N ASP A 13 -39.24 -9.72 10.52
CA ASP A 13 -38.06 -10.51 10.19
C ASP A 13 -36.84 -9.61 10.25
N PHE A 14 -35.93 -9.90 11.18
CA PHE A 14 -34.67 -9.18 11.30
C PHE A 14 -33.86 -9.45 10.03
N LYS A 15 -34.00 -8.56 9.04
CA LYS A 15 -33.10 -8.52 7.90
C LYS A 15 -31.77 -8.03 8.42
N GLY A 16 -30.86 -8.98 8.68
CA GLY A 16 -29.44 -8.66 8.90
C GLY A 16 -28.99 -7.67 7.84
N LYS A 17 -28.17 -6.69 8.25
CA LYS A 17 -27.58 -5.74 7.29
C LYS A 17 -26.98 -6.54 6.13
N PRO A 18 -27.17 -6.11 4.87
CA PRO A 18 -26.54 -6.78 3.74
C PRO A 18 -25.05 -6.97 4.05
N ASP A 19 -24.53 -8.17 3.80
CA ASP A 19 -23.12 -8.47 4.04
C ASP A 19 -22.28 -7.37 3.41
N VAL A 20 -21.46 -6.73 4.23
CA VAL A 20 -20.49 -5.75 3.76
C VAL A 20 -19.54 -6.51 2.85
N THR A 21 -19.55 -6.20 1.56
CA THR A 21 -18.55 -6.73 0.64
C THR A 21 -17.19 -6.20 1.10
N GLU A 22 -16.35 -7.10 1.62
CA GLU A 22 -14.95 -6.79 1.85
C GLU A 22 -14.33 -6.51 0.48
N ASP A 23 -14.12 -5.24 0.16
CA ASP A 23 -13.28 -4.86 -0.97
C ASP A 23 -11.87 -5.38 -0.65
N GLY A 24 -11.46 -6.43 -1.35
CA GLY A 24 -10.10 -6.97 -1.26
C GLY A 24 -9.06 -5.91 -1.68
N PHE A 25 -7.78 -6.27 -1.57
CA PHE A 25 -6.70 -5.34 -1.93
C PHE A 25 -6.84 -4.80 -3.36
N THR A 26 -6.91 -3.47 -3.47
CA THR A 26 -6.96 -2.78 -4.75
C THR A 26 -5.60 -2.87 -5.46
N SER A 27 -5.58 -2.86 -6.79
CA SER A 27 -4.31 -2.89 -7.55
C SER A 27 -3.37 -1.74 -7.21
N SER A 28 -3.91 -0.58 -6.80
CA SER A 28 -3.13 0.55 -6.30
C SER A 28 -2.44 0.25 -4.97
N GLU A 29 -3.12 -0.41 -4.03
CA GLU A 29 -2.52 -0.78 -2.74
C GLU A 29 -1.42 -1.82 -2.92
N ILE A 30 -1.62 -2.77 -3.84
CA ILE A 30 -0.61 -3.77 -4.20
C ILE A 30 0.63 -3.08 -4.79
N GLY A 31 0.44 -2.13 -5.70
CA GLY A 31 1.54 -1.38 -6.31
C GLY A 31 2.32 -0.52 -5.31
N ILE A 32 1.61 0.16 -4.40
CA ILE A 32 2.22 0.93 -3.32
C ILE A 32 3.01 0.01 -2.38
N SER A 33 2.42 -1.12 -1.99
CA SER A 33 3.07 -2.11 -1.12
C SER A 33 4.37 -2.64 -1.75
N PHE A 34 4.35 -2.96 -3.04
CA PHE A 34 5.54 -3.37 -3.77
C PHE A 34 6.62 -2.28 -3.80
N GLY A 35 6.24 -1.02 -4.09
CA GLY A 35 7.16 0.10 -4.04
C GLY A 35 7.75 0.32 -2.63
N PHE A 36 6.96 0.09 -1.58
CA PHE A 36 7.42 0.18 -0.20
C PHE A 36 8.40 -0.94 0.19
N ILE A 37 8.20 -2.15 -0.33
CA ILE A 37 9.15 -3.27 -0.15
C ILE A 37 10.49 -2.92 -0.78
N LEU A 38 10.50 -2.34 -1.99
CA LEU A 38 11.73 -1.90 -2.65
C LEU A 38 12.45 -0.81 -1.87
N LEU A 39 11.72 0.13 -1.28
CA LEU A 39 12.27 1.14 -0.38
C LEU A 39 12.96 0.50 0.82
N ILE A 40 12.28 -0.39 1.53
CA ILE A 40 12.83 -1.07 2.73
C ILE A 40 14.05 -1.91 2.34
N ALA A 41 13.96 -2.70 1.28
CA ALA A 41 15.06 -3.55 0.84
C ALA A 41 16.29 -2.72 0.42
N GLY A 42 16.09 -1.66 -0.37
CA GLY A 42 17.16 -0.74 -0.77
C GLY A 42 17.77 -0.01 0.41
N PHE A 43 16.96 0.39 1.40
CA PHE A 43 17.42 1.05 2.61
C PHE A 43 18.27 0.12 3.48
N ILE A 44 17.82 -1.11 3.74
CA ILE A 44 18.57 -2.10 4.51
C ILE A 44 19.89 -2.42 3.83
N LEU A 45 19.88 -2.69 2.51
CA LEU A 45 21.08 -2.94 1.73
C LEU A 45 22.05 -1.75 1.81
N GLY A 46 21.53 -0.52 1.68
CA GLY A 46 22.32 0.69 1.79
C GLY A 46 22.97 0.86 3.17
N LEU A 47 22.25 0.62 4.25
CA LEU A 47 22.80 0.69 5.60
C LEU A 47 23.92 -0.33 5.85
N ILE A 48 23.72 -1.58 5.44
CA ILE A 48 24.73 -2.63 5.59
C ILE A 48 26.02 -2.21 4.87
N ARG A 49 25.91 -1.70 3.64
CA ARG A 49 27.07 -1.30 2.83
C ARG A 49 27.72 -0.02 3.32
N LEU A 50 26.95 0.92 3.86
CA LEU A 50 27.50 2.12 4.48
C LEU A 50 28.37 1.78 5.71
N ILE A 51 27.92 0.84 6.54
CA ILE A 51 28.69 0.37 7.69
C ILE A 51 29.94 -0.39 7.21
N ALA A 52 29.82 -1.24 6.19
CA ALA A 52 30.95 -1.96 5.62
C ALA A 52 32.04 -1.03 5.04
N LEU A 53 31.64 0.06 4.38
CA LEU A 53 32.58 1.07 3.88
C LEU A 53 33.31 1.82 5.01
N ASN A 54 32.67 1.94 6.17
CA ASN A 54 33.26 2.59 7.34
C ASN A 54 34.22 1.63 8.06
N GLY A 55 35.46 1.60 7.60
CA GLY A 55 36.52 0.74 8.15
C GLY A 55 37.17 -0.18 7.13
N GLU A 56 36.71 -0.17 5.88
CA GLU A 56 37.30 -0.97 4.81
C GLU A 56 38.64 -0.37 4.37
N THR A 57 39.68 -1.22 4.36
CA THR A 57 41.05 -0.83 3.99
C THR A 57 41.50 -1.50 2.70
N ASN A 58 40.81 -2.57 2.28
CA ASN A 58 41.04 -3.21 0.99
C ASN A 58 40.30 -2.45 -0.12
N GLN A 59 41.03 -1.99 -1.13
CA GLN A 59 40.46 -1.18 -2.20
C GLN A 59 39.46 -1.95 -3.09
N SER A 60 39.64 -3.27 -3.26
CA SER A 60 38.69 -4.08 -4.04
C SER A 60 37.37 -4.27 -3.29
N ASP A 61 37.43 -4.54 -1.99
CA ASP A 61 36.24 -4.69 -1.15
C ASP A 61 35.52 -3.36 -0.97
N PHE A 62 36.27 -2.26 -0.88
CA PHE A 62 35.70 -0.91 -0.86
C PHE A 62 34.88 -0.64 -2.12
N ASN A 63 35.44 -0.89 -3.30
CA ASN A 63 34.74 -0.66 -4.58
C ASN A 63 33.49 -1.55 -4.69
N ASN A 64 33.59 -2.82 -4.33
CA ASN A 64 32.44 -3.73 -4.32
C ASN A 64 31.33 -3.26 -3.36
N ASN A 65 31.70 -2.81 -2.16
CA ASN A 65 30.74 -2.29 -1.19
C ASN A 65 30.10 -0.98 -1.67
N LEU A 66 30.87 -0.12 -2.35
CA LEU A 66 30.39 1.13 -2.93
C LEU A 66 29.38 0.88 -4.07
N GLU A 67 29.66 -0.06 -4.95
CA GLU A 67 28.72 -0.45 -6.02
C GLU A 67 27.41 -0.98 -5.45
N GLN A 68 27.48 -1.80 -4.40
CA GLN A 68 26.28 -2.32 -3.74
C GLN A 68 25.51 -1.23 -2.96
N LEU A 69 26.20 -0.23 -2.43
CA LEU A 69 25.55 0.95 -1.84
C LEU A 69 24.74 1.71 -2.92
N TYR A 70 25.33 1.90 -4.10
CA TYR A 70 24.62 2.50 -5.23
C TYR A 70 23.44 1.66 -5.71
N LEU A 71 23.56 0.33 -5.69
CA LEU A 71 22.43 -0.55 -5.97
C LEU A 71 21.29 -0.34 -4.96
N GLY A 72 21.60 -0.20 -3.67
CA GLY A 72 20.63 0.14 -2.63
C GLY A 72 19.91 1.48 -2.92
N TYR A 73 20.67 2.50 -3.33
CA TYR A 73 20.10 3.79 -3.74
C TYR A 73 19.20 3.69 -4.97
N LEU A 74 19.59 2.89 -5.96
CA LEU A 74 18.79 2.67 -7.17
C LEU A 74 17.47 1.97 -6.84
N LEU A 75 17.49 0.95 -5.99
CA LEU A 75 16.27 0.26 -5.52
C LEU A 75 15.33 1.22 -4.80
N MET A 76 15.88 2.06 -3.90
CA MET A 76 15.08 3.09 -3.24
C MET A 76 14.48 4.07 -4.25
N PHE A 77 15.28 4.56 -5.21
CA PHE A 77 14.79 5.47 -6.25
C PHE A 77 13.62 4.88 -7.04
N ILE A 78 13.71 3.62 -7.45
CA ILE A 78 12.62 2.92 -8.14
C ILE A 78 11.40 2.78 -7.22
N GLY A 79 11.58 2.43 -5.94
CA GLY A 79 10.51 2.38 -4.96
C GLY A 79 9.79 3.72 -4.78
N ILE A 80 10.54 4.83 -4.75
CA ILE A 80 9.99 6.20 -4.73
C ILE A 80 9.18 6.44 -6.00
N LEU A 81 9.70 6.11 -7.19
CA LEU A 81 8.97 6.32 -8.44
C LEU A 81 7.65 5.54 -8.47
N ILE A 82 7.64 4.28 -8.05
CA ILE A 82 6.43 3.46 -8.03
C ILE A 82 5.41 4.04 -7.04
N THR A 83 5.84 4.29 -5.81
CA THR A 83 4.95 4.82 -4.75
C THR A 83 4.42 6.22 -5.09
N SER A 84 5.23 7.06 -5.73
CA SER A 84 4.80 8.40 -6.16
C SER A 84 3.87 8.34 -7.36
N VAL A 85 4.18 7.60 -8.43
CA VAL A 85 3.30 7.50 -9.60
C VAL A 85 1.94 6.88 -9.24
N ILE A 86 1.94 5.79 -8.47
CA ILE A 86 0.70 5.09 -8.11
C ILE A 86 -0.04 5.84 -6.99
N GLY A 87 0.67 6.23 -5.93
CA GLY A 87 0.09 6.90 -4.76
C GLY A 87 -0.40 8.31 -5.09
N PHE A 88 0.46 9.17 -5.65
CA PHE A 88 0.03 10.51 -6.06
C PHE A 88 -0.87 10.48 -7.29
N GLY A 89 -0.65 9.59 -8.26
CA GLY A 89 -1.50 9.51 -9.46
C GLY A 89 -2.96 9.19 -9.11
N GLY A 90 -3.18 8.28 -8.16
CA GLY A 90 -4.52 7.95 -7.66
C GLY A 90 -5.19 9.11 -6.92
N MET A 91 -4.45 9.80 -6.05
CA MET A 91 -4.96 10.96 -5.30
C MET A 91 -5.24 12.15 -6.23
N PHE A 92 -4.34 12.44 -7.17
CA PHE A 92 -4.46 13.52 -8.13
C PHE A 92 -5.68 13.36 -9.04
N LYS A 93 -5.91 12.14 -9.56
CA LYS A 93 -7.10 11.85 -10.37
C LYS A 93 -8.39 12.06 -9.58
N ARG A 94 -8.43 11.64 -8.30
CA ARG A 94 -9.57 11.88 -7.41
C ARG A 94 -9.80 13.37 -7.18
N THR A 95 -8.74 14.14 -6.91
CA THR A 95 -8.83 15.60 -6.74
C THR A 95 -9.36 16.29 -8.00
N ILE A 96 -8.82 16.01 -9.18
CA ILE A 96 -9.34 16.62 -10.43
C ILE A 96 -10.81 16.23 -10.65
N SER A 97 -11.17 14.96 -10.47
CA SER A 97 -12.56 14.52 -10.64
C SER A 97 -13.53 15.23 -9.69
N SER A 98 -13.08 15.60 -8.48
CA SER A 98 -13.91 16.37 -7.53
C SER A 98 -14.12 17.83 -7.93
N PHE A 99 -13.25 18.40 -8.76
CA PHE A 99 -13.42 19.76 -9.31
C PHE A 99 -14.23 19.79 -10.59
N THR A 100 -14.17 18.74 -11.42
CA THR A 100 -14.94 18.66 -12.68
C THR A 100 -16.32 18.02 -12.50
N GLY A 101 -16.57 17.31 -11.39
CA GLY A 101 -17.83 16.65 -11.09
C GLY A 101 -18.83 17.48 -10.29
N SER A 102 -18.52 18.74 -9.98
CA SER A 102 -19.42 19.66 -9.25
C SER A 102 -20.30 20.54 -10.15
N GLU A 103 -20.40 20.21 -11.44
CA GLU A 103 -21.36 20.81 -12.38
C GLU A 103 -22.41 19.75 -12.78
N GLU A 104 -23.25 19.32 -11.83
CA GLU A 104 -24.64 18.90 -12.07
C GLU A 104 -25.44 18.88 -10.75
#